data_AF-A0A432PM53-F1
#
_entry.id   AF-A0A432PM53-F1
#
_cell.length_a   1.000
_cell.length_b   1.000
_cell.length_c   1.000
_cell.angle_alpha   90.00
_cell.angle_beta   90.00
_cell.angle_gamma   90.00
#
_symmetry.space_group_name_H-M   'P 1'
#
loop_
_entity.id
_entity.type
_entity.pdbx_description
1 polymer ?
#
loop_
_entity_poly.entity_id
_entity_poly.type
_entity_poly.pdbx_seq_one_letter_code
_entity_poly.pdbx_strand_id
1 'polypeptide(L)'
;MLVTDRDCRTGGARFAVPTFGEIEGKLLVCEVVATSCLRQLLAHSGGFAVPVIKRRVRRLLEARCHDEKLCEDDTEAAVEYAFQLVDAAAEAAGKKNAVSPATEGCETIRRLRAMHAPSRKRP
;
A
#
# COMPACT_ATOMS: atom_id res chain seq x y z
N MET A 1 2.55 -0.21 -12.16
CA MET A 1 3.25 -0.61 -10.92
C MET A 1 2.73 0.28 -9.81
N LEU A 2 2.25 -0.29 -8.70
CA LEU A 2 1.86 0.52 -7.53
C LEU A 2 3.16 1.02 -6.88
N VAL A 3 3.34 2.32 -6.78
CA VAL A 3 4.56 2.94 -6.24
C VAL A 3 4.18 3.66 -4.95
N THR A 4 4.88 3.33 -3.87
CA THR A 4 4.66 3.89 -2.53
C THR A 4 5.77 4.88 -2.17
N ASP A 5 5.51 5.83 -1.26
CA ASP A 5 6.51 6.83 -0.85
C ASP A 5 7.80 6.19 -0.30
N ARG A 6 7.70 4.96 0.22
CA ARG A 6 8.83 4.16 0.66
C ARG A 6 9.76 3.75 -0.49
N ASP A 7 9.23 3.49 -1.70
CA ASP A 7 10.00 3.12 -2.90
C ASP A 7 10.84 4.29 -3.46
N CYS A 8 10.67 5.48 -2.88
CA CYS A 8 11.20 6.73 -3.34
C CYS A 8 12.33 7.30 -2.47
N ARG A 9 12.65 6.67 -1.34
CA ARG A 9 13.71 7.10 -0.42
C ARG A 9 15.10 6.88 -1.05
N THR A 10 16.06 7.77 -0.79
CA THR A 10 17.41 7.80 -1.42
C THR A 10 18.51 7.11 -0.58
N GLY A 11 19.60 6.67 -1.22
CA GLY A 11 20.80 6.07 -0.57
C GLY A 11 20.90 4.53 -0.69
N GLY A 12 21.54 3.85 0.27
CA GLY A 12 21.45 2.38 0.42
C GLY A 12 20.00 1.87 0.52
N ALA A 13 19.05 2.77 0.83
CA ALA A 13 17.61 2.58 0.76
C ALA A 13 17.02 2.52 -0.67
N ARG A 14 17.81 2.75 -1.73
CA ARG A 14 17.40 2.65 -3.14
C ARG A 14 18.20 1.60 -3.93
N PHE A 15 19.43 1.28 -3.51
CA PHE A 15 20.37 0.38 -4.22
C PHE A 15 21.32 -0.43 -3.31
N ALA A 16 20.96 -0.77 -2.07
CA ALA A 16 21.50 -2.00 -1.46
C ALA A 16 20.70 -3.18 -1.99
N VAL A 17 21.34 -4.32 -2.29
CA VAL A 17 20.59 -5.57 -2.47
C VAL A 17 19.72 -5.72 -1.22
N PRO A 18 18.38 -5.70 -1.33
CA PRO A 18 17.53 -5.79 -0.15
C PRO A 18 17.88 -7.08 0.58
N THR A 19 17.95 -7.00 1.89
CA THR A 19 18.15 -8.18 2.73
C THR A 19 17.02 -9.18 2.48
N PHE A 20 17.29 -10.46 2.70
CA PHE A 20 16.26 -11.50 2.54
C PHE A 20 15.03 -11.20 3.41
N GLY A 21 15.23 -10.72 4.65
CA GLY A 21 14.16 -10.29 5.53
C GLY A 21 13.32 -9.11 4.99
N GLU A 22 13.94 -8.14 4.30
CA GLU A 22 13.18 -7.05 3.65
C GLU A 22 12.33 -7.56 2.48
N ILE A 23 12.84 -8.53 1.72
CA ILE A 23 12.09 -9.17 0.63
C ILE A 23 10.91 -9.96 1.21
N GLU A 24 11.15 -10.80 2.21
CA GLU A 24 10.12 -11.60 2.88
C GLU A 24 9.06 -10.71 3.53
N GLY A 25 9.47 -9.66 4.23
CA GLY A 25 8.53 -8.71 4.85
C GLY A 25 7.63 -8.04 3.81
N LYS A 26 8.17 -7.65 2.64
CA LYS A 26 7.38 -7.09 1.54
C LYS A 26 6.43 -8.12 0.94
N LEU A 27 6.87 -9.36 0.72
CA LEU A 27 6.03 -10.43 0.20
C LEU A 27 4.88 -10.74 1.15
N LEU A 28 5.15 -10.82 2.45
CA LEU A 28 4.13 -11.04 3.49
C LEU A 28 3.06 -9.94 3.47
N VAL A 29 3.46 -8.68 3.43
CA VAL A 29 2.50 -7.57 3.36
C VAL A 29 1.67 -7.62 2.07
N CYS A 30 2.31 -7.86 0.93
CA CYS A 30 1.62 -7.99 -0.36
C CYS A 30 0.60 -9.15 -0.35
N GLU A 31 0.95 -10.30 0.20
CA GLU A 31 0.06 -11.46 0.34
C GLU A 31 -1.18 -11.10 1.19
N VAL A 32 -0.97 -10.46 2.34
CA VAL A 32 -2.07 -10.06 3.24
C VAL A 32 -3.00 -9.06 2.55
N VAL A 33 -2.45 -8.07 1.85
CA VAL A 33 -3.23 -7.08 1.10
C VAL A 33 -4.00 -7.73 -0.03
N ALA A 34 -3.34 -8.52 -0.89
CA ALA A 34 -3.97 -9.18 -2.03
C ALA A 34 -5.11 -10.10 -1.59
N THR A 35 -4.88 -10.92 -0.57
CA THR A 35 -5.88 -11.85 -0.05
C THR A 35 -7.06 -11.11 0.58
N SER A 36 -6.81 -10.00 1.28
CA SER A 36 -7.88 -9.18 1.88
C SER A 36 -8.75 -8.51 0.82
N CYS A 37 -8.13 -7.96 -0.23
CA CYS A 37 -8.82 -7.38 -1.38
C CYS A 37 -9.64 -8.43 -2.13
N LEU A 38 -9.06 -9.60 -2.42
CA LEU A 38 -9.75 -10.69 -3.12
C LEU A 38 -10.94 -11.21 -2.30
N ARG A 39 -10.77 -11.42 -0.99
CA ARG A 39 -11.88 -11.80 -0.10
C ARG A 39 -13.01 -10.78 -0.12
N GLN A 40 -12.69 -9.49 -0.16
CA GLN A 40 -13.71 -8.45 -0.23
C GLN A 40 -14.46 -8.46 -1.57
N LEU A 41 -13.74 -8.65 -2.69
CA LEU A 41 -14.33 -8.79 -4.02
C LEU A 41 -15.24 -10.02 -4.14
N LEU A 42 -14.82 -11.16 -3.59
CA LEU A 42 -15.59 -12.40 -3.62
C LEU A 42 -16.81 -12.37 -2.70
N ALA A 43 -16.73 -11.68 -1.56
CA ALA A 43 -17.80 -11.64 -0.58
C ALA A 43 -18.93 -10.63 -0.92
N HIS A 44 -18.67 -9.62 -1.76
CA HIS A 44 -19.62 -8.54 -2.02
C HIS A 44 -19.63 -8.14 -3.51
N SER A 45 -20.80 -8.20 -4.15
CA SER A 45 -21.03 -7.57 -5.46
C SER A 45 -21.16 -6.03 -5.39
N GLY A 46 -21.32 -5.49 -4.17
CA GLY A 46 -21.40 -4.06 -3.90
C GLY A 46 -20.06 -3.49 -3.44
N GLY A 47 -19.53 -2.54 -4.22
CA GLY A 47 -18.53 -1.53 -3.85
C GLY A 47 -17.39 -1.92 -2.91
N PHE A 48 -16.15 -1.91 -3.42
CA PHE A 48 -14.91 -2.13 -2.65
C PHE A 48 -14.77 -1.20 -1.42
N ALA A 49 -15.10 -1.65 -0.20
CA ALA A 49 -15.03 -0.80 1.00
C ALA A 49 -13.59 -0.77 1.59
N VAL A 50 -12.78 0.19 1.14
CA VAL A 50 -11.40 0.44 1.61
C VAL A 50 -11.25 0.38 3.15
N PRO A 51 -12.15 0.97 3.97
CA PRO A 51 -12.04 0.88 5.43
C PRO A 51 -12.22 -0.53 6.00
N VAL A 52 -13.00 -1.39 5.34
CA VAL A 52 -13.16 -2.80 5.75
C VAL A 52 -11.88 -3.58 5.48
N ILE A 53 -11.28 -3.34 4.31
CA ILE A 53 -10.03 -3.98 3.91
C ILE A 53 -8.89 -3.57 4.83
N LYS A 54 -8.72 -2.26 5.08
CA LYS A 54 -7.69 -1.75 6.01
C LYS A 54 -7.80 -2.36 7.41
N ARG A 55 -9.02 -2.45 7.97
CA ARG A 55 -9.25 -3.10 9.27
C ARG A 55 -8.85 -4.57 9.28
N ARG A 56 -9.15 -5.31 8.20
CA ARG A 56 -8.76 -6.72 8.08
C ARG A 56 -7.25 -6.89 7.91
N VAL A 57 -6.62 -6.06 7.08
CA VAL A 57 -5.16 -6.05 6.86
C VAL A 57 -4.44 -5.79 8.17
N ARG A 58 -4.82 -4.76 8.93
CA ARG A 58 -4.22 -4.45 10.24
C ARG A 58 -4.24 -5.65 11.18
N ARG A 59 -5.41 -6.27 11.39
CA ARG A 59 -5.54 -7.45 12.27
C ARG A 59 -4.67 -8.63 11.83
N LEU A 60 -4.59 -8.88 10.52
CA LEU A 60 -3.78 -9.98 9.99
C LEU A 60 -2.29 -9.72 10.15
N LEU A 61 -1.85 -8.47 9.94
CA LEU A 61 -0.46 -8.09 10.16
C LEU A 61 -0.10 -8.11 11.64
N GLU A 62 -0.93 -7.57 12.53
CA GLU A 62 -0.71 -7.64 13.98
C GLU A 62 -0.53 -9.09 14.46
N ALA A 63 -1.39 -10.02 14.00
CA ALA A 63 -1.25 -11.44 14.35
C ALA A 63 0.05 -12.05 13.79
N ARG A 64 0.37 -11.82 12.51
CA ARG A 64 1.56 -12.39 11.86
C ARG A 64 2.85 -11.82 12.44
N CYS A 65 2.91 -10.51 12.66
CA CYS A 65 4.06 -9.85 13.26
C CYS A 65 4.27 -10.30 14.72
N HIS A 66 3.18 -10.52 15.47
CA HIS A 66 3.25 -11.10 16.81
C HIS A 66 3.83 -12.53 16.79
N ASP A 67 3.36 -13.38 15.89
CA ASP A 67 3.86 -14.77 15.75
C ASP A 67 5.36 -14.82 15.41
N GLU A 68 5.83 -13.86 14.60
CA GLU A 68 7.24 -13.67 14.23
C GLU A 68 8.04 -12.87 15.29
N LYS A 69 7.43 -12.48 16.41
CA LYS A 69 8.04 -11.72 17.51
C LYS A 69 8.64 -10.38 17.08
N LEU A 70 8.04 -9.74 16.07
CA LEU A 70 8.41 -8.39 15.66
C LEU A 70 7.98 -7.38 16.73
N CYS A 71 8.72 -6.28 16.86
CA CYS A 71 8.37 -5.23 17.79
C CYS A 71 7.15 -4.43 17.29
N GLU A 72 6.62 -3.59 18.18
CA GLU A 72 5.46 -2.74 17.87
C GLU A 72 5.78 -1.74 16.75
N ASP A 73 6.99 -1.15 16.75
CA ASP A 73 7.44 -0.22 15.71
C ASP A 73 7.49 -0.88 14.32
N ASP A 74 8.03 -2.10 14.24
CA ASP A 74 8.08 -2.88 12.99
C ASP A 74 6.67 -3.26 12.52
N THR A 75 5.78 -3.57 13.46
CA THR A 75 4.38 -3.90 13.18
C THR A 75 3.64 -2.69 12.61
N GLU A 76 3.77 -1.51 13.23
CA GLU A 76 3.11 -0.29 12.73
C GLU A 76 3.71 0.14 11.38
N ALA A 77 5.02 0.00 11.18
CA ALA A 77 5.66 0.25 9.88
C ALA A 77 5.15 -0.69 8.77
N ALA A 78 4.87 -1.97 9.10
CA ALA A 78 4.25 -2.91 8.17
C ALA A 78 2.80 -2.54 7.84
N VAL A 79 2.03 -2.11 8.85
CA VAL A 79 0.64 -1.67 8.68
C VAL A 79 0.55 -0.40 7.85
N GLU A 80 1.41 0.60 8.10
CA GLU A 80 1.47 1.83 7.32
C GLU A 80 1.77 1.52 5.84
N TYR A 81 2.77 0.69 5.58
CA TYR A 81 3.10 0.24 4.22
C TYR A 81 1.92 -0.47 3.54
N ALA A 82 1.24 -1.37 4.25
CA ALA A 82 0.07 -2.06 3.73
C ALA A 82 -1.09 -1.10 3.39
N PHE A 83 -1.29 -0.06 4.20
CA PHE A 83 -2.32 0.95 3.95
C PHE A 83 -2.00 1.78 2.70
N GLN A 84 -0.74 2.14 2.49
CA GLN A 84 -0.29 2.82 1.26
C GLN A 84 -0.58 1.96 0.02
N LEU A 85 -0.36 0.63 0.10
CA LEU A 85 -0.70 -0.28 -1.01
C LEU A 85 -2.21 -0.35 -1.28
N VAL A 86 -3.03 -0.43 -0.23
CA VAL A 86 -4.50 -0.45 -0.38
C VAL A 86 -5.01 0.85 -0.99
N ASP A 87 -4.49 2.01 -0.56
CA ASP A 87 -4.88 3.30 -1.12
C ASP A 87 -4.43 3.44 -2.58
N ALA A 88 -3.19 3.08 -2.90
CA ALA A 88 -2.69 3.10 -4.28
C ALA A 88 -3.50 2.17 -5.20
N ALA A 89 -3.89 0.98 -4.71
CA ALA A 89 -4.75 0.06 -5.45
C ALA A 89 -6.16 0.63 -5.66
N ALA A 90 -6.73 1.30 -4.65
CA ALA A 90 -8.02 1.95 -4.77
C ALA A 90 -8.00 3.13 -5.75
N GLU A 91 -6.95 3.96 -5.71
CA GLU A 91 -6.70 5.04 -6.68
C GLU A 91 -6.62 4.48 -8.11
N ALA A 92 -5.82 3.44 -8.31
CA ALA A 92 -5.66 2.78 -9.62
C ALA A 92 -6.97 2.14 -10.12
N ALA A 93 -7.81 1.65 -9.22
CA ALA A 93 -9.14 1.11 -9.53
C ALA A 93 -10.20 2.21 -9.79
N GLY A 94 -9.81 3.50 -9.84
CA GLY A 94 -10.70 4.61 -10.15
C GLY A 94 -11.47 5.17 -8.95
N LYS A 95 -11.18 4.71 -7.73
CA LYS A 95 -11.77 5.26 -6.50
C LYS A 95 -10.99 6.51 -6.09
N LYS A 96 -11.52 7.68 -6.46
CA LYS A 96 -11.00 8.97 -5.97
C LYS A 96 -11.40 9.14 -4.51
N ASN A 97 -10.58 8.67 -3.57
CA ASN A 97 -10.61 9.29 -2.25
C ASN A 97 -10.03 10.70 -2.41
N ALA A 98 -10.72 11.70 -1.84
CA ALA A 98 -10.13 13.02 -1.67
C ALA A 98 -8.90 12.85 -0.77
N VAL A 99 -7.72 12.78 -1.37
CA VAL A 99 -6.45 12.80 -0.65
C VAL A 99 -6.37 14.15 0.07
N SER A 100 -6.31 14.11 1.40
CA SER A 100 -5.89 15.28 2.17
C SER A 100 -4.43 15.59 1.80
N PRO A 101 -4.06 16.86 1.58
CA PRO A 101 -2.77 17.26 1.01
C PRO A 101 -1.58 17.11 1.97
N ALA A 102 -1.67 16.26 2.98
CA ALA A 102 -0.72 16.22 4.10
C ALA A 102 0.39 15.17 3.97
N THR A 103 0.50 14.46 2.85
CA THR A 103 1.71 13.68 2.56
C THR A 103 2.44 14.38 1.42
N GLU A 104 3.56 15.03 1.74
CA GLU A 104 4.55 15.45 0.75
C GLU A 104 5.13 14.19 0.09
N GLY A 105 4.35 13.58 -0.79
CA GLY A 105 4.75 12.40 -1.52
C GLY A 105 5.90 12.74 -2.45
N CYS A 106 6.78 11.77 -2.63
CA CYS A 106 7.97 11.85 -3.47
C CYS A 106 7.64 12.34 -4.89
N GLU A 107 8.50 13.21 -5.44
CA GLU A 107 8.31 13.79 -6.77
C GLU A 107 8.11 12.74 -7.87
N THR A 108 8.77 11.58 -7.76
CA THR A 108 8.61 10.45 -8.68
C THR A 108 7.18 9.89 -8.67
N ILE A 109 6.53 9.82 -7.50
CA ILE A 109 5.15 9.36 -7.37
C ILE A 109 4.19 10.40 -7.96
N ARG A 110 4.46 11.70 -7.75
CA ARG A 110 3.69 12.76 -8.41
C ARG A 110 3.78 12.64 -9.92
N ARG A 111 4.98 12.41 -10.48
CA ARG A 111 5.20 12.25 -11.92
C ARG A 111 4.50 11.00 -12.48
N LEU A 112 4.61 9.86 -11.79
CA LEU A 112 3.94 8.62 -12.20
C LEU A 112 2.41 8.76 -12.16
N ARG A 113 1.85 9.39 -11.12
CA ARG A 113 0.42 9.70 -11.03
C ARG A 113 -0.03 10.65 -12.15
N ALA A 114 0.76 11.67 -12.48
CA ALA A 114 0.47 12.60 -13.58
C ALA A 114 0.46 11.91 -14.95
N MET A 115 1.33 10.92 -15.18
CA MET A 115 1.36 10.17 -16.45
C MET A 115 0.15 9.24 -16.63
N HIS A 116 -0.42 8.72 -15.54
CA HIS A 116 -1.59 7.83 -15.58
C HIS A 116 -2.93 8.56 -15.40
N ALA A 117 -2.90 9.87 -15.16
CA ALA A 117 -4.10 10.69 -15.12
C ALA A 117 -4.69 10.81 -16.54
N PRO A 118 -5.99 10.54 -16.75
CA PRO A 118 -6.61 10.71 -18.05
C PRO A 118 -6.47 12.17 -18.47
N SER A 119 -5.87 12.40 -19.64
CA SER A 119 -5.71 13.72 -20.25
C SER A 119 -7.10 14.36 -20.38
N ARG A 120 -7.41 15.33 -19.51
CA ARG A 120 -8.57 16.21 -19.69
C ARG A 120 -8.28 17.06 -20.92
N LYS A 121 -8.70 16.61 -22.10
CA LYS A 121 -8.96 17.52 -23.22
C LYS A 121 -10.02 18.50 -22.72
N ARG A 122 -9.61 19.76 -22.49
CA ARG A 122 -10.56 20.86 -22.28
C ARG A 122 -11.29 21.12 -23.61
N PRO A 123 -12.58 21.48 -23.56
CA PRO A 123 -13.33 21.93 -24.73
C PRO A 123 -12.74 23.21 -25.31
#